data_AF-A0A933DYH0-F1
#
_entry.id   AF-A0A933DYH0-F1
#
_cell.length_a   1.000
_cell.length_b   1.000
_cell.length_c   1.000
_cell.angle_alpha   90.00
_cell.angle_beta   90.00
_cell.angle_gamma   90.00
#
_symmetry.space_group_name_H-M   'P 1'
#
loop_
_entity.id
_entity.type
_entity.pdbx_description
1 polymer ?
#
loop_
_entity_poly.entity_id
_entity_poly.type
_entity_poly.pdbx_seq_one_letter_code
_entity_poly.pdbx_strand_id
1 'polypeptide(L)'
;MNLLIVGATRGIGRRLLEQALASGHTVTALVREPRRLATQHERLRVVKGNILDADSVNAAMAGQDAVCCTIGVKAPWPEPTVFSKGTRNLLEAMKKTGVRRLICVTGIGAGDSRGHGGFLYDRIFYPLLLKSVYVDKDRQEALIKASNVDWTIVRPGFLTNGPMTKNYRALTDLTRVTASWISRADVAHFMLEELASNRHLRQTPLLTS
;
A
#
# COMPACT_ATOMS: atom_id res chain seq x y z
N MET A 1 17.56 -4.73 -3.55
CA MET A 1 16.76 -3.67 -4.18
C MET A 1 16.80 -2.43 -3.30
N ASN A 2 16.74 -1.26 -3.92
CA ASN A 2 16.45 0.03 -3.31
C ASN A 2 14.94 0.27 -3.34
N LEU A 3 14.29 0.30 -2.18
CA LEU A 3 12.84 0.40 -2.06
C LEU A 3 12.43 1.75 -1.47
N LEU A 4 11.53 2.46 -2.14
CA LEU A 4 10.83 3.60 -1.54
C LEU A 4 9.57 3.10 -0.84
N ILE A 5 9.50 3.22 0.49
CA ILE A 5 8.28 2.94 1.25
C ILE A 5 7.62 4.25 1.69
N VAL A 6 6.40 4.49 1.21
CA VAL A 6 5.57 5.61 1.64
C VAL A 6 4.50 5.09 2.62
N GLY A 7 4.51 5.62 3.84
CA GLY A 7 3.65 5.13 4.92
C GLY A 7 4.32 4.13 5.87
N ALA A 8 5.66 4.17 5.99
CA ALA A 8 6.46 3.21 6.75
C ALA A 8 6.32 3.26 8.29
N THR A 9 5.65 4.26 8.87
CA THR A 9 5.68 4.50 10.33
C THR A 9 4.78 3.59 11.16
N ARG A 10 3.79 2.91 10.54
CA ARG A 10 2.83 2.06 11.27
C ARG A 10 2.18 1.02 10.35
N GLY A 11 1.41 0.13 10.95
CA GLY A 11 0.55 -0.79 10.21
C GLY A 11 1.33 -1.70 9.26
N ILE A 12 0.82 -1.87 8.04
CA ILE A 12 1.48 -2.66 6.99
C ILE A 12 2.85 -2.07 6.64
N GLY A 13 2.95 -0.75 6.47
CA GLY A 13 4.21 -0.10 6.09
C GLY A 13 5.34 -0.30 7.09
N ARG A 14 5.02 -0.34 8.40
CA ARG A 14 6.01 -0.68 9.42
C ARG A 14 6.49 -2.13 9.30
N ARG A 15 5.56 -3.08 9.12
CA ARG A 15 5.91 -4.49 8.93
C ARG A 15 6.73 -4.69 7.64
N LEU A 16 6.39 -3.98 6.58
CA LEU A 16 7.11 -4.00 5.32
C LEU A 16 8.52 -3.43 5.47
N LEU A 17 8.69 -2.32 6.19
CA LEU A 17 10.01 -1.76 6.50
C LEU A 17 10.88 -2.76 7.26
N GLU A 18 10.35 -3.33 8.35
CA GLU A 18 11.05 -4.30 9.20
C GLU A 18 11.48 -5.53 8.37
N GLN A 19 10.56 -6.10 7.58
CA GLN A 19 10.84 -7.28 6.76
C GLN A 19 11.80 -6.97 5.60
N ALA A 20 11.65 -5.82 4.92
CA ALA A 20 12.52 -5.45 3.80
C ALA A 20 13.99 -5.33 4.23
N LEU A 21 14.24 -4.68 5.38
CA LEU A 21 15.57 -4.53 5.94
C LEU A 21 16.17 -5.88 6.36
N ALA A 22 15.35 -6.76 6.96
CA ALA A 22 15.75 -8.12 7.33
C ALA A 22 16.10 -8.98 6.09
N SER A 23 15.39 -8.78 4.98
CA SER A 23 15.65 -9.43 3.69
C SER A 23 16.82 -8.81 2.90
N GLY A 24 17.58 -7.89 3.48
CA GLY A 24 18.78 -7.34 2.83
C GLY A 24 18.53 -6.16 1.89
N HIS A 25 17.30 -5.63 1.81
CA HIS A 25 17.00 -4.48 0.97
C HIS A 25 17.48 -3.16 1.59
N THR A 26 17.78 -2.20 0.73
CA THR A 26 18.00 -0.80 1.11
C THR A 26 16.67 -0.07 1.01
N VAL A 27 16.28 0.63 2.07
CA VAL A 27 14.96 1.26 2.15
C VAL A 27 15.11 2.76 2.30
N THR A 28 14.43 3.52 1.43
CA THR A 28 14.11 4.92 1.64
C THR A 28 12.70 5.03 2.20
N ALA A 29 12.54 5.57 3.40
CA ALA A 29 11.23 5.81 4.02
C ALA A 29 10.85 7.28 3.91
N LEU A 30 9.79 7.59 3.14
CA LEU A 30 9.20 8.94 3.11
C LEU A 30 8.19 9.10 4.25
N VAL A 31 8.51 9.96 5.21
CA VAL A 31 7.75 10.10 6.47
C VAL A 31 7.55 11.57 6.86
N ARG A 32 6.35 11.89 7.33
CA ARG A 32 6.02 13.26 7.81
C ARG A 32 6.73 13.62 9.11
N GLU A 33 6.76 12.66 10.03
CA GLU A 33 7.33 12.81 11.37
C GLU A 33 8.36 11.70 11.60
N PRO A 34 9.66 11.92 11.27
CA PRO A 34 10.72 10.93 11.42
C PRO A 34 10.81 10.32 12.83
N ARG A 35 10.51 11.11 13.87
CA ARG A 35 10.50 10.66 15.27
C ARG A 35 9.52 9.51 15.57
N ARG A 36 8.53 9.28 14.70
CA ARG A 36 7.56 8.17 14.85
C ARG A 36 8.09 6.84 14.31
N LEU A 37 9.24 6.85 13.64
CA LEU A 37 9.84 5.67 13.08
C LEU A 37 10.73 5.04 14.15
N ALA A 38 10.34 3.85 14.64
CA ALA A 38 11.03 3.16 15.72
C ALA A 38 12.28 2.39 15.26
N THR A 39 12.38 2.12 13.96
CA THR A 39 13.45 1.29 13.37
C THR A 39 14.67 2.12 13.04
N GLN A 40 15.85 1.66 13.44
CA GLN A 40 17.13 2.19 12.98
C GLN A 40 17.90 1.07 12.30
N HIS A 41 18.52 1.35 11.16
CA HIS A 41 19.26 0.36 10.38
C HIS A 41 20.21 1.08 9.40
N GLU A 42 21.40 0.54 9.14
CA GLU A 42 22.39 1.13 8.21
C GLU A 42 21.84 1.27 6.78
N ARG A 43 21.06 0.29 6.33
CA ARG A 43 20.33 0.27 5.04
C ARG A 43 19.05 1.11 5.02
N LEU A 44 18.74 1.90 6.06
CA LEU A 44 17.55 2.75 6.11
C LEU A 44 17.91 4.22 5.93
N ARG A 45 17.44 4.82 4.83
CA ARG A 45 17.44 6.27 4.61
C ARG A 45 16.08 6.86 4.96
N VAL A 46 16.02 7.83 5.86
CA VAL A 46 14.76 8.51 6.22
C VAL A 46 14.69 9.85 5.51
N VAL A 47 13.65 10.05 4.69
CA VAL A 47 13.37 11.33 4.05
C VAL A 47 12.16 11.96 4.74
N LYS A 48 12.38 13.11 5.38
CA LYS A 48 11.29 13.90 5.98
C LYS A 48 10.52 14.58 4.85
N GLY A 49 9.23 14.29 4.73
CA GLY A 49 8.39 14.90 3.70
C GLY A 49 6.95 14.40 3.71
N ASN A 50 6.15 14.91 2.78
CA ASN A 50 4.74 14.55 2.63
C ASN A 50 4.47 14.03 1.23
N ILE A 51 3.67 12.96 1.10
CA ILE A 51 3.27 12.43 -0.22
C ILE A 51 2.49 13.45 -1.05
N LEU A 52 1.83 14.42 -0.39
CA LEU A 52 1.10 15.50 -1.06
C LEU A 52 2.01 16.61 -1.59
N ASP A 53 3.28 16.62 -1.19
CA ASP A 53 4.29 17.54 -1.70
C ASP A 53 5.11 16.84 -2.79
N ALA A 54 5.05 17.36 -4.01
CA ALA A 54 5.72 16.76 -5.17
C ALA A 54 7.25 16.73 -4.99
N ASP A 55 7.83 17.76 -4.37
CA ASP A 55 9.28 17.85 -4.19
C ASP A 55 9.78 16.84 -3.17
N SER A 56 9.05 16.67 -2.05
CA SER A 56 9.27 15.57 -1.10
C SER A 56 9.28 14.20 -1.78
N VAL A 57 8.33 13.95 -2.70
CA VAL A 57 8.24 12.67 -3.42
C VAL A 57 9.40 12.51 -4.42
N ASN A 58 9.72 13.55 -5.18
CA ASN A 58 10.83 13.54 -6.15
C ASN A 58 12.17 13.25 -5.44
N ALA A 59 12.43 13.91 -4.30
CA ALA A 59 13.65 13.71 -3.52
C ALA A 59 13.79 12.25 -3.01
N ALA A 60 12.67 11.61 -2.64
CA ALA A 60 12.67 10.24 -2.17
C ALA A 60 12.77 9.19 -3.30
N MET A 61 12.41 9.56 -4.53
CA MET A 61 12.30 8.66 -5.68
C MET A 61 13.65 8.35 -6.37
N ALA A 62 14.67 9.19 -6.20
CA ALA A 62 15.95 9.00 -6.86
C ALA A 62 16.64 7.69 -6.44
N GLY A 63 17.11 6.92 -7.43
CA GLY A 63 17.88 5.68 -7.26
C GLY A 63 17.09 4.47 -6.73
N GLN A 64 15.76 4.53 -6.77
CA GLN A 64 14.89 3.45 -6.29
C GLN A 64 14.61 2.44 -7.41
N ASP A 65 14.51 1.16 -7.07
CA ASP A 65 14.11 0.11 -8.01
C ASP A 65 12.58 -0.06 -8.02
N ALA A 66 11.94 0.15 -6.88
CA ALA A 66 10.50 -0.03 -6.71
C ALA A 66 9.91 0.91 -5.63
N VAL A 67 8.61 1.15 -5.75
CA VAL A 67 7.82 1.97 -4.83
C VAL A 67 6.76 1.10 -4.15
N CYS A 68 6.71 1.16 -2.82
CA CYS A 68 5.68 0.56 -1.99
C CYS A 68 4.85 1.65 -1.32
N CYS A 69 3.58 1.77 -1.72
CA CYS A 69 2.66 2.76 -1.18
C CYS A 69 1.68 2.11 -0.20
N THR A 70 1.89 2.31 1.10
CA THR A 70 1.07 1.75 2.19
C THR A 70 0.38 2.85 3.01
N ILE A 71 0.07 3.98 2.39
CA ILE A 71 -0.56 5.11 3.08
C ILE A 71 -1.93 4.70 3.62
N GLY A 72 -2.31 5.32 4.72
CA GLY A 72 -3.61 5.11 5.34
C GLY A 72 -3.98 6.31 6.19
N VAL A 73 -5.27 6.62 6.26
CA VAL A 73 -5.81 7.67 7.12
C VAL A 73 -6.23 7.11 8.48
N LYS A 74 -6.28 7.96 9.51
CA LYS A 74 -6.94 7.64 10.79
C LYS A 74 -8.23 8.46 10.86
N ALA A 75 -9.24 7.92 11.53
CA ALA A 75 -10.41 8.70 11.91
C ALA A 75 -10.03 9.74 12.99
N PRO A 76 -10.67 10.93 13.01
CA PRO A 76 -11.62 11.44 12.00
C PRO A 76 -10.89 11.78 10.70
N TRP A 77 -11.42 11.32 9.56
CA TRP A 77 -10.75 11.35 8.26
C TRP A 77 -10.49 12.80 7.80
N PRO A 78 -9.23 13.29 7.84
CA PRO A 78 -8.99 14.72 7.78
C PRO A 78 -8.95 15.27 6.34
N GLU A 79 -8.73 14.42 5.34
CA GLU A 79 -8.67 14.85 3.95
C GLU A 79 -9.23 13.77 3.01
N PRO A 80 -10.31 14.06 2.25
CA PRO A 80 -10.99 13.08 1.41
C PRO A 80 -10.25 12.77 0.09
N THR A 81 -9.04 13.31 -0.13
CA THR A 81 -8.31 13.19 -1.40
C THR A 81 -6.84 12.77 -1.27
N VAL A 82 -6.41 12.38 -0.08
CA VAL A 82 -4.98 12.10 0.18
C VAL A 82 -4.43 10.93 -0.65
N PHE A 83 -5.26 9.92 -0.94
CA PHE A 83 -4.84 8.74 -1.70
C PHE A 83 -4.63 9.08 -3.16
N SER A 84 -5.63 9.71 -3.80
CA SER A 84 -5.54 10.03 -5.22
C SER A 84 -4.50 11.13 -5.51
N LYS A 85 -4.42 12.18 -4.70
CA LYS A 85 -3.40 13.24 -4.87
C LYS A 85 -1.99 12.69 -4.64
N GLY A 86 -1.77 11.94 -3.54
CA GLY A 86 -0.47 11.35 -3.26
C GLY A 86 -0.02 10.35 -4.34
N THR A 87 -0.96 9.57 -4.88
CA THR A 87 -0.68 8.67 -6.01
C THR A 87 -0.32 9.42 -7.28
N ARG A 88 -0.93 10.57 -7.61
CA ARG A 88 -0.50 11.40 -8.76
C ARG A 88 0.96 11.81 -8.62
N ASN A 89 1.33 12.37 -7.48
CA ASN A 89 2.71 12.78 -7.22
C ASN A 89 3.69 11.60 -7.34
N LEU A 90 3.32 10.41 -6.84
CA LEU A 90 4.13 9.20 -7.01
C LEU A 90 4.30 8.82 -8.47
N LEU A 91 3.20 8.74 -9.24
CA LEU A 91 3.25 8.35 -10.65
C LEU A 91 4.04 9.36 -11.50
N GLU A 92 3.93 10.65 -11.21
CA GLU A 92 4.72 11.69 -11.87
C GLU A 92 6.20 11.58 -11.54
N ALA A 93 6.56 11.38 -10.26
CA ALA A 93 7.95 11.18 -9.85
C ALA A 93 8.53 9.91 -10.46
N MET A 94 7.79 8.79 -10.46
CA MET A 94 8.17 7.53 -11.10
C MET A 94 8.43 7.73 -12.59
N LYS A 95 7.57 8.49 -13.29
CA LYS A 95 7.77 8.84 -14.70
C LYS A 95 9.06 9.64 -14.91
N LYS A 96 9.37 10.61 -14.04
CA LYS A 96 10.58 11.45 -14.14
C LYS A 96 11.87 10.66 -13.91
N THR A 97 11.86 9.71 -12.98
CA THR A 97 13.05 8.93 -12.60
C THR A 97 13.19 7.60 -13.34
N GLY A 98 12.21 7.24 -14.15
CA GLY A 98 12.18 5.96 -14.86
C GLY A 98 11.85 4.75 -13.97
N VAL A 99 11.43 4.96 -12.72
CA VAL A 99 11.03 3.86 -11.82
C VAL A 99 9.74 3.24 -12.31
N ARG A 100 9.75 1.92 -12.48
CA ARG A 100 8.66 1.19 -13.11
C ARG A 100 7.80 0.41 -12.13
N ARG A 101 8.37 -0.19 -11.09
CA ARG A 101 7.64 -1.12 -10.22
C ARG A 101 6.90 -0.38 -9.10
N LEU A 102 5.57 -0.56 -9.03
CA LEU A 102 4.71 -0.02 -7.97
C LEU A 102 3.89 -1.13 -7.29
N ILE A 103 3.96 -1.23 -5.97
CA ILE A 103 2.99 -2.00 -5.17
C ILE A 103 2.24 -1.04 -4.26
N CYS A 104 0.91 -0.98 -4.40
CA CYS A 104 0.07 -0.06 -3.66
C CYS A 104 -0.99 -0.82 -2.86
N VAL A 105 -1.18 -0.45 -1.58
CA VAL A 105 -2.21 -1.03 -0.73
C VAL A 105 -3.47 -0.16 -0.74
N THR A 106 -4.61 -0.73 -1.11
CA THR A 106 -5.93 -0.10 -0.98
C THR A 106 -6.72 -0.71 0.18
N GLY A 107 -7.53 -1.73 -0.08
CA GLY A 107 -8.36 -2.40 0.92
C GLY A 107 -9.61 -3.05 0.33
N ILE A 108 -10.15 -4.06 1.03
CA ILE A 108 -11.47 -4.63 0.74
C ILE A 108 -12.54 -3.53 0.70
N GLY A 109 -13.35 -3.49 -0.36
CA GLY A 109 -14.34 -2.43 -0.61
C GLY A 109 -13.94 -1.43 -1.70
N ALA A 110 -12.68 -1.47 -2.16
CA ALA A 110 -12.19 -0.66 -3.28
C ALA A 110 -12.40 -1.39 -4.62
N GLY A 111 -12.78 -0.65 -5.66
CA GLY A 111 -13.04 -1.19 -6.99
C GLY A 111 -14.04 -2.35 -6.98
N ASP A 112 -13.70 -3.41 -7.71
CA ASP A 112 -14.43 -4.66 -7.84
C ASP A 112 -14.40 -5.55 -6.59
N SER A 113 -13.66 -5.18 -5.54
CA SER A 113 -13.76 -5.87 -4.24
C SER A 113 -14.92 -5.39 -3.36
N ARG A 114 -15.72 -4.44 -3.84
CA ARG A 114 -16.95 -3.98 -3.17
C ARG A 114 -17.99 -5.10 -3.13
N GLY A 115 -18.63 -5.31 -1.97
CA GLY A 115 -19.60 -6.39 -1.79
C GLY A 115 -18.99 -7.72 -1.35
N HIS A 116 -17.66 -7.78 -1.19
CA HIS A 116 -16.94 -8.96 -0.73
C HIS A 116 -16.55 -8.88 0.75
N GLY A 117 -16.98 -7.85 1.49
CA GLY A 117 -16.68 -7.72 2.93
C GLY A 117 -17.66 -8.48 3.83
N GLY A 118 -18.76 -8.99 3.26
CA GLY A 118 -19.83 -9.66 3.99
C GLY A 118 -20.92 -8.69 4.41
N PHE A 119 -22.12 -9.23 4.67
CA PHE A 119 -23.36 -8.46 4.83
C PHE A 119 -23.24 -7.29 5.81
N LEU A 120 -22.72 -7.53 7.01
CA LEU A 120 -22.60 -6.50 8.05
C LEU A 120 -21.64 -5.37 7.64
N TYR A 121 -20.52 -5.71 7.01
CA TYR A 121 -19.56 -4.72 6.54
C TYR A 121 -20.13 -3.90 5.39
N ASP A 122 -20.64 -4.58 4.36
CA ASP A 122 -21.06 -3.94 3.11
C ASP A 122 -22.33 -3.09 3.29
N ARG A 123 -23.28 -3.54 4.12
CA ARG A 123 -24.58 -2.87 4.30
C ARG A 123 -24.59 -1.83 5.41
N ILE A 124 -23.68 -1.92 6.39
CA ILE A 124 -23.70 -1.06 7.58
C ILE A 124 -22.40 -0.26 7.70
N PHE A 125 -21.26 -0.92 7.92
CA PHE A 125 -20.01 -0.24 8.25
C PHE A 125 -19.49 0.64 7.09
N TYR A 126 -19.51 0.09 5.87
CA TYR A 126 -19.03 0.77 4.68
C TYR A 126 -19.79 2.08 4.38
N PRO A 127 -21.14 2.08 4.22
CA PRO A 127 -21.86 3.30 3.87
C PRO A 127 -21.81 4.38 4.94
N LEU A 128 -21.72 4.00 6.23
CA LEU A 128 -21.73 4.94 7.35
C LEU A 128 -20.37 5.59 7.61
N LEU A 129 -19.27 4.84 7.49
CA LEU A 129 -17.96 5.28 8.02
C LEU A 129 -16.85 5.37 6.98
N LEU A 130 -16.98 4.66 5.85
CA LEU A 130 -15.87 4.46 4.91
C LEU A 130 -16.12 5.01 3.51
N LYS A 131 -17.37 5.38 3.17
CA LYS A 131 -17.75 5.79 1.81
C LYS A 131 -16.82 6.84 1.20
N SER A 132 -16.55 7.95 1.90
CA SER A 132 -15.70 9.03 1.39
C SER A 132 -14.24 8.59 1.17
N VAL A 133 -13.71 7.79 2.09
CA VAL A 133 -12.36 7.22 2.01
C VAL A 133 -12.22 6.28 0.81
N TYR A 134 -13.22 5.44 0.57
CA TYR A 134 -13.19 4.47 -0.52
C TYR A 134 -13.47 5.07 -1.88
N VAL A 135 -14.24 6.16 -1.97
CA VAL A 135 -14.32 6.97 -3.21
C VAL A 135 -12.94 7.47 -3.62
N ASP A 136 -12.10 7.87 -2.68
CA ASP A 136 -10.74 8.30 -3.00
C ASP A 136 -9.79 7.14 -3.32
N LYS A 137 -9.97 5.98 -2.67
CA LYS A 137 -9.25 4.76 -3.04
C LYS A 137 -9.63 4.30 -4.46
N ASP A 138 -10.88 4.40 -4.86
CA ASP A 138 -11.31 4.10 -6.24
C ASP A 138 -10.63 5.02 -7.25
N ARG A 139 -10.53 6.32 -6.94
CA ARG A 139 -9.77 7.28 -7.76
C ARG A 139 -8.28 6.92 -7.81
N GLN A 140 -7.69 6.53 -6.68
CA GLN A 140 -6.31 6.05 -6.60
C GLN A 140 -6.10 4.82 -7.50
N GLU A 141 -6.98 3.82 -7.44
CA GLU A 141 -6.88 2.63 -8.28
C GLU A 141 -7.02 2.98 -9.76
N ALA A 142 -7.98 3.84 -10.13
CA ALA A 142 -8.16 4.27 -11.51
C ALA A 142 -6.90 4.96 -12.07
N LEU A 143 -6.25 5.82 -11.28
CA LEU A 143 -4.99 6.47 -11.67
C LEU A 143 -3.86 5.47 -11.90
N ILE A 144 -3.72 4.50 -10.99
CA ILE A 144 -2.68 3.45 -11.11
C ILE A 144 -2.95 2.59 -12.34
N LYS A 145 -4.20 2.14 -12.53
CA LYS A 145 -4.61 1.29 -13.66
C LYS A 145 -4.40 1.98 -15.02
N ALA A 146 -4.65 3.29 -15.09
CA ALA A 146 -4.43 4.09 -16.30
C ALA A 146 -2.97 4.47 -16.55
N SER A 147 -2.09 4.26 -15.56
CA SER A 147 -0.67 4.59 -15.69
C SER A 147 0.10 3.53 -16.46
N ASN A 148 1.27 3.91 -16.97
CA ASN A 148 2.13 2.99 -17.71
C ASN A 148 3.02 2.14 -16.81
N VAL A 149 3.00 2.31 -15.48
CA VAL A 149 3.93 1.63 -14.55
C VAL A 149 3.58 0.14 -14.38
N ASP A 150 4.51 -0.62 -13.84
CA ASP A 150 4.39 -2.05 -13.56
C ASP A 150 3.80 -2.24 -12.16
N TRP A 151 2.47 -2.13 -12.08
CA TRP A 151 1.75 -2.02 -10.83
C TRP A 151 1.16 -3.33 -10.32
N THR A 152 1.04 -3.45 -9.00
CA THR A 152 0.16 -4.42 -8.31
C THR A 152 -0.62 -3.68 -7.22
N ILE A 153 -1.94 -3.84 -7.17
CA ILE A 153 -2.78 -3.22 -6.14
C ILE A 153 -3.21 -4.29 -5.14
N VAL A 154 -2.70 -4.21 -3.92
CA VAL A 154 -2.98 -5.17 -2.85
C VAL A 154 -4.21 -4.72 -2.07
N ARG A 155 -5.25 -5.55 -2.08
CA ARG A 155 -6.48 -5.31 -1.32
C ARG A 155 -6.52 -6.27 -0.12
N PRO A 156 -6.03 -5.87 1.06
CA PRO A 156 -6.19 -6.72 2.23
C PRO A 156 -7.65 -6.82 2.67
N GLY A 157 -8.03 -7.99 3.19
CA GLY A 157 -9.23 -8.18 4.02
C GLY A 157 -9.13 -7.47 5.38
N PHE A 158 -9.72 -8.03 6.41
CA PHE A 158 -9.78 -7.39 7.73
C PHE A 158 -8.44 -7.48 8.47
N LEU A 159 -7.80 -6.32 8.71
CA LEU A 159 -6.42 -6.27 9.19
C LEU A 159 -6.27 -6.54 10.70
N THR A 160 -5.54 -7.61 11.06
CA THR A 160 -5.11 -7.91 12.43
C THR A 160 -3.66 -7.49 12.69
N ASN A 161 -3.24 -7.54 13.96
CA ASN A 161 -1.84 -7.36 14.36
C ASN A 161 -1.14 -8.69 14.69
N GLY A 162 -1.68 -9.81 14.19
CA GLY A 162 -1.10 -11.14 14.38
C GLY A 162 0.30 -11.28 13.75
N PRO A 163 0.98 -12.41 14.03
CA PRO A 163 2.30 -12.69 13.46
C PRO A 163 2.22 -12.93 11.94
N MET A 164 3.39 -12.93 11.29
CA MET A 164 3.52 -13.41 9.91
C MET A 164 3.36 -14.93 9.91
N THR A 165 2.32 -15.42 9.26
CA THR A 165 2.02 -16.86 9.15
C THR A 165 2.41 -17.44 7.80
N LYS A 166 2.49 -16.59 6.77
CA LYS A 166 2.61 -16.97 5.35
C LYS A 166 1.45 -17.85 4.86
N ASN A 167 0.40 -17.98 5.65
CA ASN A 167 -0.79 -18.77 5.34
C ASN A 167 -1.94 -17.82 4.97
N TYR A 168 -1.89 -17.34 3.73
CA TYR A 168 -2.89 -16.49 3.14
C TYR A 168 -3.02 -16.80 1.65
N ARG A 169 -4.17 -16.44 1.09
CA ARG A 169 -4.49 -16.55 -0.33
C ARG A 169 -4.44 -15.16 -0.97
N ALA A 170 -3.99 -15.11 -2.22
CA ALA A 170 -4.04 -13.93 -3.07
C ALA A 170 -5.01 -14.21 -4.22
N LEU A 171 -6.24 -13.72 -4.10
CA LEU A 171 -7.34 -14.05 -5.01
C LEU A 171 -7.58 -12.89 -6.00
N THR A 172 -7.59 -13.19 -7.30
CA THR A 172 -7.92 -12.23 -8.36
C THR A 172 -9.33 -12.44 -8.93
N ASP A 173 -9.81 -13.67 -8.90
CA ASP A 173 -11.23 -13.99 -9.09
C ASP A 173 -11.94 -13.93 -7.73
N LEU A 174 -12.91 -13.02 -7.62
CA LEU A 174 -13.68 -12.81 -6.40
C LEU A 174 -15.05 -13.49 -6.45
N THR A 175 -15.33 -14.30 -7.47
CA THR A 175 -16.60 -15.02 -7.61
C THR A 175 -16.87 -15.86 -6.37
N ARG A 176 -17.97 -15.55 -5.65
CA ARG A 176 -18.37 -16.21 -4.39
C ARG A 176 -17.32 -16.14 -3.27
N VAL A 177 -16.46 -15.12 -3.30
CA VAL A 177 -15.47 -14.87 -2.25
C VAL A 177 -16.02 -13.88 -1.23
N THR A 178 -15.85 -14.20 0.05
CA THR A 178 -16.01 -13.25 1.17
C THR A 178 -14.66 -13.09 1.84
N ALA A 179 -14.22 -11.85 2.04
CA ALA A 179 -12.95 -11.53 2.66
C ALA A 179 -12.94 -11.97 4.14
N SER A 180 -11.84 -12.58 4.54
CA SER A 180 -11.53 -12.96 5.92
C SER A 180 -10.50 -12.01 6.51
N TRP A 181 -10.04 -12.35 7.71
CA TRP A 181 -8.99 -11.60 8.40
C TRP A 181 -7.62 -11.90 7.82
N ILE A 182 -6.72 -10.94 7.89
CA ILE A 182 -5.32 -11.11 7.51
C ILE A 182 -4.41 -10.25 8.40
N SER A 183 -3.25 -10.79 8.77
CA SER A 183 -2.28 -10.02 9.55
C SER A 183 -1.58 -8.96 8.69
N ARG A 184 -1.29 -7.80 9.27
CA ARG A 184 -0.47 -6.77 8.60
C ARG A 184 0.93 -7.29 8.24
N ALA A 185 1.43 -8.28 8.97
CA ALA A 185 2.70 -8.91 8.72
C ALA A 185 2.67 -9.81 7.47
N ASP A 186 1.56 -10.51 7.24
CA ASP A 186 1.32 -11.31 6.03
C ASP A 186 1.11 -10.45 4.79
N VAL A 187 0.41 -9.32 4.93
CA VAL A 187 0.31 -8.35 3.82
C VAL A 187 1.69 -7.81 3.43
N ALA A 188 2.53 -7.48 4.41
CA ALA A 188 3.90 -7.04 4.15
C ALA A 188 4.75 -8.13 3.48
N HIS A 189 4.61 -9.38 3.94
CA HIS A 189 5.28 -10.53 3.35
C HIS A 189 4.88 -10.73 1.88
N PHE A 190 3.58 -10.68 1.58
CA PHE A 190 3.09 -10.75 0.21
C PHE A 190 3.69 -9.65 -0.66
N MET A 191 3.72 -8.40 -0.18
CA MET A 191 4.29 -7.30 -0.93
C MET A 191 5.76 -7.54 -1.31
N LEU A 192 6.58 -8.08 -0.40
CA LEU A 192 7.99 -8.40 -0.69
C LEU A 192 8.14 -9.53 -1.72
N GLU A 193 7.37 -10.61 -1.55
CA GLU A 193 7.35 -11.73 -2.51
C GLU A 193 6.90 -11.27 -3.90
N GLU A 194 5.94 -10.35 -3.96
CA GLU A 194 5.39 -9.82 -5.20
C GLU A 194 6.34 -8.81 -5.88
N LEU A 195 7.23 -8.13 -5.13
CA LEU A 195 8.32 -7.34 -5.71
C LEU A 195 9.30 -8.22 -6.49
N ALA A 196 9.59 -9.41 -5.99
CA ALA A 196 10.53 -10.34 -6.60
C ALA A 196 9.90 -11.15 -7.76
N SER A 197 8.66 -11.59 -7.59
CA SER A 197 8.04 -12.59 -8.48
C SER A 197 7.15 -12.03 -9.59
N ASN A 198 6.59 -10.82 -9.42
CA ASN A 198 5.65 -10.20 -10.37
C ASN A 198 4.45 -11.09 -10.77
N ARG A 199 4.02 -12.01 -9.91
CA ARG A 199 2.93 -12.95 -10.21
C ARG A 199 1.59 -12.25 -10.44
N HIS A 200 1.41 -11.06 -9.85
CA HIS A 200 0.19 -10.26 -9.92
C HIS A 200 0.44 -8.93 -10.62
N LEU A 201 1.28 -8.95 -11.65
CA LEU A 201 1.53 -7.76 -12.46
C LEU A 201 0.24 -7.30 -13.16
N ARG A 202 -0.10 -6.02 -12.97
CA ARG A 202 -1.34 -5.38 -13.42
C ARG A 202 -2.62 -6.06 -12.92
N GLN A 203 -2.56 -6.60 -11.70
CA GLN A 203 -3.70 -7.23 -11.03
C GLN A 203 -3.97 -6.61 -9.66
N THR A 204 -5.18 -6.87 -9.15
CA THR A 204 -5.69 -6.34 -7.87
C THR A 204 -6.01 -7.45 -6.87
N PRO A 205 -5.03 -8.26 -6.42
CA PRO A 205 -5.30 -9.40 -5.55
C PRO A 205 -5.94 -8.99 -4.21
N LEU A 206 -7.01 -9.69 -3.84
CA LEU A 206 -7.56 -9.71 -2.48
C LEU A 206 -6.71 -10.65 -1.62
N LEU A 207 -6.17 -10.14 -0.52
CA LEU A 207 -5.46 -10.95 0.46
C LEU A 207 -6.36 -11.33 1.62
N THR A 208 -6.48 -12.63 1.86
CA THR A 208 -7.37 -13.23 2.84
C THR A 208 -6.73 -14.51 3.40
N SER A 209 -6.93 -14.84 4.67
CA SER A 209 -6.62 -16.18 5.18
C SER A 209 -7.65 -17.20 4.66
#